data_AF-A0A944E9I0-F1
#
_entry.id   AF-A0A944E9I0-F1
#
_cell.length_a   1.000
_cell.length_b   1.000
_cell.length_c   1.000
_cell.angle_alpha   90.00
_cell.angle_beta   90.00
_cell.angle_gamma   90.00
#
_symmetry.space_group_name_H-M   'P 1'
#
loop_
_entity.id
_entity.type
_entity.pdbx_description
1 polymer ?
#
loop_
_entity_poly.entity_id
_entity_poly.type
_entity_poly.pdbx_seq_one_letter_code
_entity_poly.pdbx_strand_id
1 'polypeptide(L)' 'MGTFMVKLTDGSEMILTAGRATRTDDGDVAFEDMDARGNWSRTCTIKADRLDSTHARKIGEDGIARWVQQSGSGRWWVY' A
#
# COMPACT_ATOMS: atom_id res chain seq x y z
N MET A 1 -9.41 -5.86 -4.57
CA MET A 1 -9.18 -4.70 -3.70
C MET A 1 -8.54 -5.20 -2.41
N GLY A 2 -7.37 -4.67 -2.09
CA GLY A 2 -6.68 -4.86 -0.83
C GLY A 2 -6.99 -3.74 0.16
N THR A 3 -6.68 -3.99 1.43
CA THR A 3 -6.67 -2.96 2.48
C THR A 3 -5.24 -2.73 2.91
N PHE A 4 -4.82 -1.48 2.96
CA PHE A 4 -3.46 -1.07 3.28
C PHE A 4 -3.49 -0.14 4.48
N MET A 5 -2.52 -0.30 5.37
CA MET A 5 -2.26 0.63 6.46
C MET A 5 -0.94 1.33 6.17
N VAL A 6 -0.97 2.65 6.19
CA VAL A 6 0.20 3.51 6.00
C VAL A 6 0.45 4.24 7.30
N LYS A 7 1.68 4.13 7.81
CA LYS A 7 2.15 4.95 8.91
C LYS A 7 2.99 6.08 8.36
N LEU A 8 2.74 7.28 8.84
CA LEU A 8 3.49 8.47 8.46
C LEU A 8 4.56 8.80 9.50
N THR A 9 5.55 9.58 9.08
CA THR A 9 6.66 10.03 9.94
C THR A 9 6.23 10.97 11.07
N ASP A 10 5.04 11.58 10.99
CA ASP A 10 4.44 12.38 12.06
C ASP A 10 3.70 11.51 13.12
N GLY A 11 3.74 10.19 12.96
CA GLY A 11 3.07 9.23 13.85
C GLY A 11 1.60 9.00 13.53
N SER A 12 1.03 9.69 12.53
CA SER A 12 -0.33 9.42 12.08
C SER A 12 -0.42 8.15 11.25
N GLU A 13 -1.62 7.56 11.24
CA GLU A 13 -1.91 6.33 10.51
C GLU A 13 -3.12 6.53 9.59
N MET A 14 -3.05 5.95 8.40
CA MET A 14 -4.13 5.96 7.42
C MET A 14 -4.44 4.54 6.97
N ILE A 15 -5.72 4.22 6.84
CA ILE A 15 -6.19 2.98 6.21
C ILE A 15 -6.78 3.33 4.86
N LEU A 16 -6.26 2.68 3.82
CA LEU A 16 -6.64 2.89 2.42
C LEU A 16 -7.12 1.57 1.83
N THR A 17 -8.09 1.65 0.92
CA THR A 17 -8.48 0.53 0.07
C THR A 17 -8.14 0.85 -1.37
N ALA A 18 -7.44 -0.07 -2.03
CA ALA A 18 -7.04 0.10 -3.42
C ALA A 18 -6.91 -1.27 -4.10
N GLY A 19 -6.89 -1.30 -5.42
CA GLY A 19 -6.61 -2.49 -6.21
C GLY A 19 -5.19 -3.01 -5.98
N ARG A 20 -4.21 -2.13 -5.80
CA ARG A 20 -2.83 -2.46 -5.39
C ARG A 20 -2.11 -1.28 -4.74
N ALA A 21 -1.01 -1.58 -4.07
CA ALA A 21 0.00 -0.61 -3.65
C ALA A 21 1.35 -0.92 -4.33
N THR A 22 2.05 0.11 -4.78
CA THR A 22 3.34 0.01 -5.49
C THR A 22 4.35 0.98 -4.89
N ARG A 23 5.53 0.50 -4.49
CA ARG A 23 6.67 1.37 -4.15
C ARG A 23 7.48 1.71 -5.39
N THR A 24 7.74 2.98 -5.64
CA THR A 24 8.54 3.46 -6.77
C THR A 24 10.04 3.38 -6.48
N ASP A 25 10.86 3.62 -7.51
CA ASP A 25 12.32 3.73 -7.37
C ASP A 25 12.73 4.91 -6.46
N ASP A 26 11.94 5.99 -6.41
CA ASP A 26 12.10 7.11 -5.48
C ASP A 26 11.68 6.79 -4.04
N GLY A 27 11.09 5.62 -3.80
CA GLY A 27 10.59 5.19 -2.49
C GLY A 27 9.19 5.70 -2.14
N ASP A 28 8.52 6.43 -3.05
CA ASP A 28 7.11 6.81 -2.91
C ASP A 28 6.25 5.55 -2.95
N VAL A 29 5.11 5.55 -2.25
CA VAL A 29 4.12 4.48 -2.35
C VAL A 29 2.86 5.01 -3.02
N ALA A 30 2.56 4.48 -4.20
CA ALA A 30 1.37 4.77 -4.97
C ALA A 30 0.29 3.71 -4.71
N PHE A 31 -0.94 4.17 -4.53
CA PHE A 31 -2.13 3.33 -4.45
C PHE A 31 -2.90 3.47 -5.75
N GLU A 32 -3.28 2.34 -6.33
CA GLU A 32 -3.85 2.29 -7.67
C GLU A 32 -5.12 1.45 -7.66
N ASP A 33 -6.12 1.91 -8.42
CA ASP A 33 -7.35 1.17 -8.67
C ASP A 33 -7.50 0.89 -10.16
N MET A 34 -8.16 -0.23 -10.44
CA MET A 34 -8.52 -0.66 -11.78
C MET A 34 -9.96 -0.23 -12.05
N ASP A 35 -10.18 0.51 -13.14
CA ASP A 35 -11.53 0.84 -13.60
C ASP A 35 -12.25 -0.38 -14.21
N ALA A 36 -13.53 -0.23 -14.53
CA ALA A 36 -14.34 -1.30 -15.13
C ALA A 36 -13.84 -1.77 -16.51
N ARG A 37 -12.94 -1.02 -17.16
CA ARG A 37 -12.33 -1.34 -18.46
C ARG A 37 -10.94 -1.98 -18.31
N GLY A 38 -10.47 -2.19 -17.08
CA GLY A 38 -9.16 -2.78 -16.82
C GLY A 38 -8.01 -1.77 -16.77
N ASN A 39 -8.29 -0.46 -16.83
CA ASN A 39 -7.24 0.56 -16.78
C ASN A 39 -6.85 0.86 -15.34
N TRP A 40 -5.56 0.80 -15.06
CA TRP A 40 -5.01 1.20 -13.76
C TRP A 40 -4.81 2.71 -13.71
N SER A 41 -5.24 3.30 -12.60
CA SER A 41 -5.00 4.72 -12.30
C SER A 41 -4.53 4.88 -10.86
N ARG A 42 -3.64 5.86 -10.63
CA ARG A 42 -3.19 6.22 -9.28
C ARG A 42 -4.27 7.04 -8.61
N THR A 43 -4.75 6.57 -7.47
CA THR A 43 -5.74 7.27 -6.64
C THR A 43 -5.07 8.07 -5.54
N CYS A 44 -3.95 7.59 -5.02
CA CYS A 44 -3.18 8.27 -3.98
C CYS A 44 -1.67 8.01 -4.16
N THR A 45 -0.84 8.93 -3.68
CA THR A 45 0.61 8.71 -3.58
C THR A 45 1.11 9.32 -2.28
N ILE A 46 1.79 8.51 -1.47
CA ILE A 46 2.46 8.93 -0.25
C ILE A 46 3.94 9.09 -0.56
N LYS A 47 4.46 10.28 -0.29
CA LYS A 47 5.85 10.61 -0.57
C LYS A 47 6.80 9.91 0.41
N ALA A 48 7.96 9.52 -0.09
CA ALA A 48 8.98 8.82 0.69
C ALA A 48 9.37 9.59 1.97
N ASP A 49 9.42 10.92 1.95
CA ASP A 49 9.78 11.75 3.11
C ASP A 49 8.71 11.73 4.23
N ARG A 50 7.47 11.40 3.88
CA ARG A 50 6.35 11.31 4.83
C ARG A 50 6.06 9.88 5.24
N LEU A 51 6.64 8.90 4.57
CA LEU A 51 6.32 7.49 4.72
C LEU A 51 7.24 6.85 5.75
N ASP A 52 6.66 6.37 6.86
CA ASP A 52 7.38 5.52 7.81
C ASP A 52 7.32 4.05 7.36
N SER A 53 6.11 3.51 7.20
CA SER A 53 5.93 2.11 6.84
C SER A 53 4.60 1.85 6.14
N THR A 54 4.55 0.79 5.33
CA THR A 54 3.34 0.34 4.63
C THR A 54 3.06 -1.11 4.98
N HIS A 55 1.79 -1.42 5.27
CA HIS A 55 1.34 -2.76 5.60
C HIS A 55 0.16 -3.13 4.69
N ALA A 56 0.15 -4.37 4.21
CA ALA A 56 -0.98 -4.94 3.49
C ALA A 56 -1.75 -5.89 4.41
N ARG A 57 -3.08 -5.81 4.40
CA ARG A 57 -3.94 -6.76 5.11
C ARG A 57 -4.01 -8.05 4.30
N LYS A 58 -3.55 -9.15 4.88
CA LYS A 58 -3.61 -10.49 4.27
C LYS A 58 -4.41 -11.44 5.14
N ILE A 59 -5.17 -12.33 4.52
CA ILE A 59 -5.86 -13.43 5.20
C ILE A 59 -4.92 -14.64 5.13
N GLY A 60 -4.53 -15.17 6.29
CA GLY A 60 -3.73 -16.40 6.36
C GLY A 60 -4.54 -17.63 5.97
N GLU A 61 -3.87 -18.77 5.80
CA GLU A 61 -4.53 -20.06 5.56
C GLU A 61 -5.47 -20.46 6.72
N ASP A 62 -5.19 -19.95 7.92
CA ASP A 62 -6.03 -20.06 9.12
C ASP A 62 -7.29 -19.17 9.08
N GLY A 63 -7.50 -18.40 8.01
CA GLY A 63 -8.61 -17.46 7.87
C GLY A 63 -8.44 -16.18 8.69
N ILE A 64 -7.32 -16.00 9.39
CA ILE A 64 -7.09 -14.85 10.26
C ILE A 64 -6.44 -13.72 9.48
N ALA A 65 -7.05 -12.52 9.57
CA ALA A 65 -6.50 -11.32 8.97
C ALA A 65 -5.30 -10.79 9.76
N ARG A 66 -4.20 -10.50 9.06
CA ARG A 66 -2.98 -9.93 9.63
C ARG A 66 -2.45 -8.78 8.79
N TRP A 67 -1.79 -7.83 9.45
CA TRP A 67 -1.04 -6.78 8.77
C TRP A 67 0.37 -7.28 8.47
N VAL A 68 0.74 -7.28 7.20
CA VAL A 68 2.06 -7.68 6.74
C VAL A 68 2.79 -6.44 6.27
N GLN A 69 3.85 -6.06 6.99
CA GLN A 69 4.72 -4.95 6.61
C GLN A 69 5.40 -5.25 5.27
N GLN A 70 5.37 -4.28 4.37
CA GLN A 70 6.07 -4.33 3.08
C GLN A 70 7.50 -3.81 3.26
N SER A 71 8.40 -4.22 2.36
CA SER A 71 9.79 -3.79 2.41
C SER A 71 9.92 -2.27 2.44
N GLY A 72 10.73 -1.72 3.35
CA GLY A 72 11.05 -0.30 3.40
C GLY A 72 11.99 0.15 2.28
N SER A 73 12.53 -0.78 1.49
CA SER A 73 13.47 -0.53 0.41
C SER A 73 13.14 -1.36 -0.83
N GLY A 74 13.68 -0.90 -1.96
CA GLY A 74 13.48 -1.54 -3.26
C GLY A 74 12.07 -1.38 -3.81
N ARG A 75 11.92 -1.70 -5.09
CA ARG A 75 10.64 -1.68 -5.79
C ARG A 75 9.82 -2.90 -5.42
N TRP A 76 8.55 -2.70 -5.11
CA TRP A 76 7.59 -3.79 -4.87
C TRP A 76 6.18 -3.40 -5.27
N TRP A 77 5.33 -4.41 -5.43
CA TRP A 77 3.88 -4.24 -5.56
C TRP A 77 3.18 -5.31 -4.72
N VAL A 78 2.02 -4.97 -4.18
CA VAL A 78 1.17 -5.88 -3.39
C VAL A 78 -0.30 -5.59 -3.67
N TYR A 79 -1.11 -6.64 -3.66
CA TYR A 79 -2.56 -6.63 -3.91
C TYR A 79 -3.33 -6.84 -2.62
#